data_AF-A0A7Y9BE68-F1
#
_entry.id   AF-A0A7Y9BE68-F1
#
_cell.length_a   1.000
_cell.length_b   1.000
_cell.length_c   1.000
_cell.angle_alpha   90.00
_cell.angle_beta   90.00
_cell.angle_gamma   90.00
#
_symmetry.space_group_name_H-M   'P 1'
#
loop_
_entity.id
_entity.type
_entity.pdbx_description
1 polymer ?
#
loop_
_entity_poly.entity_id
_entity_poly.type
_entity_poly.pdbx_seq_one_letter_code
_entity_poly.pdbx_strand_id
1 'polypeptide(L)'
;MDGGLFTGTPDTLVDCGTFKMELIDGGLFQEISINKSIETLEVGENFSAMATRYPYDVMYSNIVEWETSNPEICTIHYGVLEGVSEGTSIITAFDRTRTYSKSFTVEVKEPIIQTLTPTDIYYVTASSYGIYLDNTHSSETTIGIINALNFAKSMGYKKILFPYGTYLVTPMAGTINFPSNMIIDFNNSKINIEISAKTSTGYEMFKMDNVEYTKLVNAHVYGEKDFTTIAGSHEDCVSLLIGDAYKSGFELCTFSKSPGFNVKTETKRMKDGTGDAWFTYSNFEPGNIDHSGVNDDNIVTYHFRTPNFIDISRLGNYYMVGYNQGYWDYRFLRSRLYSIYFYDVNRQFLEVQRYNLQYYCYDKPQNAYYAKIVVYQDTAPTSGDTDYNGAVAFIRTLGIPRRCFIKNSILSDSWTSGLAMTGGQDWSISGNTFTGNGGRPPGCDTVWEDGWDAMVGDIVKNNTFNSTLGIVTTAGANHSIFDNTFNKSYIYIWERTQNWRIFRNLFNGKGGTVGQFNIHLGTQGDSYFAENTLKEIRYTTGKNHPNAAYDVHLIENNLI
;
A
#
# COMPACT_ATOMS: atom_id res chain seq x y z
N MET A 1 -3.93 3.56 -17.35
CA MET A 1 -2.95 2.45 -17.38
C MET A 1 -3.64 1.16 -17.83
N ASP A 2 -3.54 0.84 -19.12
CA ASP A 2 -3.23 -0.54 -19.50
C ASP A 2 -1.93 -0.90 -18.77
N GLY A 3 -1.82 -2.07 -18.16
CA GLY A 3 -0.59 -2.47 -17.51
C GLY A 3 0.59 -2.47 -18.50
N GLY A 4 1.33 -1.36 -18.59
CA GLY A 4 2.56 -1.26 -19.35
C GLY A 4 3.53 -2.38 -18.94
N LEU A 5 4.34 -2.81 -19.90
CA LEU A 5 5.46 -3.71 -19.66
C LEU A 5 6.55 -2.93 -18.93
N PHE A 6 7.04 -3.52 -17.86
CA PHE A 6 8.05 -2.95 -16.99
C PHE A 6 9.41 -2.99 -17.69
N THR A 7 9.98 -1.82 -18.00
CA THR A 7 11.08 -1.71 -18.99
C THR A 7 12.36 -1.08 -18.47
N GLY A 8 12.62 -1.16 -17.18
CA GLY A 8 13.95 -0.86 -16.70
C GLY A 8 14.87 -2.07 -16.67
N THR A 9 16.07 -1.94 -17.23
CA THR A 9 17.22 -2.64 -16.66
C THR A 9 17.32 -2.32 -15.16
N PRO A 10 17.73 -3.26 -14.28
CA PRO A 10 17.85 -3.02 -12.84
C PRO A 10 18.63 -1.74 -12.48
N ASP A 11 19.55 -1.33 -13.35
CA ASP A 11 20.42 -0.16 -13.17
C ASP A 11 19.85 1.17 -13.68
N THR A 12 18.65 1.21 -14.28
CA THR A 12 18.05 2.46 -14.82
C THR A 12 16.64 2.75 -14.32
N LEU A 13 16.12 1.98 -13.36
CA LEU A 13 14.89 2.32 -12.66
C LEU A 13 15.25 3.24 -11.50
N VAL A 14 15.28 4.53 -11.81
CA VAL A 14 15.25 5.56 -10.77
C VAL A 14 13.94 5.35 -10.01
N ASP A 15 14.04 5.09 -8.71
CA ASP A 15 12.87 5.09 -7.83
C ASP A 15 12.20 6.47 -7.92
N CYS A 16 10.99 6.51 -8.48
CA CYS A 16 10.35 7.77 -8.87
C CYS A 16 9.65 8.47 -7.68
N GLY A 17 9.72 7.91 -6.47
CA GLY A 17 9.30 8.58 -5.24
C GLY A 17 10.50 9.15 -4.49
N THR A 18 11.15 10.20 -5.01
CA THR A 18 12.27 10.79 -4.29
C THR A 18 11.79 11.74 -3.19
N PHE A 19 12.54 11.76 -2.10
CA PHE A 19 12.44 12.73 -1.03
C PHE A 19 13.50 13.81 -1.26
N LYS A 20 13.07 15.06 -1.44
CA LYS A 20 13.99 16.16 -1.65
C LYS A 20 14.64 16.58 -0.33
N MET A 21 15.97 16.60 -0.34
CA MET A 21 16.83 17.22 0.66
C MET A 21 16.40 18.66 0.97
N GLU A 22 16.43 19.05 2.25
CA GLU A 22 16.31 20.45 2.64
C GLU A 22 17.38 20.89 3.65
N LEU A 23 18.04 21.99 3.32
CA LEU A 23 18.91 22.79 4.19
C LEU A 23 18.06 23.80 4.95
N ILE A 24 18.00 23.71 6.27
CA ILE A 24 17.39 24.70 7.17
C ILE A 24 18.29 24.87 8.39
N ASP A 25 18.53 26.14 8.70
CA ASP A 25 19.26 26.73 9.84
C ASP A 25 18.40 26.70 11.12
N GLY A 26 19.02 26.53 12.28
CA GLY A 26 18.37 26.08 13.54
C GLY A 26 17.50 27.12 14.25
N GLY A 27 16.17 27.06 14.05
CA GLY A 27 15.18 27.79 14.86
C GLY A 27 13.77 27.16 14.85
N LEU A 28 12.89 27.63 15.75
CA LEU A 28 11.45 27.29 15.79
C LEU A 28 10.74 27.87 14.54
N PHE A 29 10.81 27.17 13.41
CA PHE A 29 10.13 27.57 12.19
C PHE A 29 8.76 26.89 12.10
N GLN A 30 7.73 27.65 11.75
CA GLN A 30 6.51 27.09 11.19
C GLN A 30 6.73 26.93 9.69
N GLU A 31 6.46 25.75 9.16
CA GLU A 31 6.67 25.46 7.74
C GLU A 31 5.76 24.33 7.25
N ILE A 32 5.81 24.06 5.94
CA ILE A 32 5.21 22.89 5.32
C ILE A 32 6.34 21.96 4.88
N SER A 33 6.28 20.71 5.31
CA SER A 33 7.17 19.65 4.82
C SER A 33 6.42 18.77 3.83
N ILE A 34 7.04 18.47 2.68
CA ILE A 34 6.56 17.45 1.75
C ILE A 34 7.05 16.09 2.25
N ASN A 35 6.16 15.32 2.90
CA ASN A 35 6.50 14.02 3.48
C ASN A 35 6.26 12.85 2.52
N LYS A 36 5.73 13.10 1.32
CA LYS A 36 5.62 12.15 0.21
C LYS A 36 5.36 12.89 -1.09
N SER A 37 6.22 12.66 -2.08
CA SER A 37 6.14 13.22 -3.43
C SER A 37 6.52 12.18 -4.48
N ILE A 38 6.33 12.54 -5.75
CA ILE A 38 6.74 11.76 -6.90
C ILE A 38 7.42 12.71 -7.90
N GLU A 39 8.47 12.25 -8.57
CA GLU A 39 9.15 13.03 -9.61
C GLU A 39 8.57 12.79 -11.00
N THR A 40 8.22 11.55 -11.31
CA THR A 40 7.68 11.14 -12.61
C THR A 40 6.36 10.41 -12.42
N LEU A 41 5.36 10.82 -13.18
CA LEU A 41 4.02 10.23 -13.21
C LEU A 41 3.66 9.86 -14.66
N GLU A 42 3.01 8.72 -14.89
CA GLU A 42 2.50 8.40 -16.23
C GLU A 42 1.15 9.09 -16.52
N VAL A 43 0.85 9.34 -17.80
CA VAL A 43 -0.49 9.80 -18.22
C VAL A 43 -1.56 8.81 -17.74
N GLY A 44 -2.55 9.31 -17.00
CA GLY A 44 -3.63 8.56 -16.36
C GLY A 44 -3.25 7.83 -15.06
N GLU A 45 -2.00 7.92 -14.61
CA GLU A 45 -1.57 7.48 -13.28
C GLU A 45 -2.02 8.50 -12.22
N ASN A 46 -2.33 7.99 -11.02
CA ASN A 46 -2.55 8.83 -9.85
C ASN A 46 -1.50 8.54 -8.78
N PHE A 47 -1.21 9.55 -7.97
CA PHE A 47 -0.31 9.42 -6.83
C PHE A 47 -0.87 10.17 -5.62
N SER A 48 -0.78 9.56 -4.44
CA SER A 48 -1.21 10.15 -3.17
C SER A 48 -0.04 10.89 -2.50
N ALA A 49 0.13 12.18 -2.79
CA ALA A 49 1.11 13.01 -2.11
C ALA A 49 0.70 13.30 -0.66
N MET A 50 1.70 13.58 0.18
CA MET A 50 1.50 13.91 1.59
C MET A 50 2.41 15.07 1.99
N ALA A 51 1.84 15.98 2.75
CA ALA A 51 2.56 17.09 3.35
C ALA A 51 1.99 17.35 4.74
N THR A 52 2.82 17.91 5.61
CA THR A 52 2.51 18.13 7.02
C THR A 52 3.00 19.50 7.43
N ARG A 53 2.18 20.19 8.22
CA ARG A 53 2.60 21.43 8.90
C ARG A 53 3.54 21.10 10.05
N TYR A 54 4.64 21.84 10.14
CA TYR A 54 5.56 21.78 11.27
C TYR A 54 5.40 23.04 12.15
N PRO A 55 5.49 22.93 13.49
CA PRO A 55 5.47 21.67 14.25
C PRO A 55 4.12 20.95 14.10
N TYR A 56 4.16 19.62 13.99
CA TYR A 56 2.95 18.80 14.01
C TYR A 56 2.44 18.69 15.44
N ASP A 57 1.18 19.06 15.66
CA ASP A 57 0.52 18.88 16.94
C ASP A 57 -0.93 18.44 16.70
N VAL A 58 -1.34 17.38 17.38
CA VAL A 58 -2.73 16.88 17.32
C VAL A 58 -3.73 17.88 17.88
N MET A 59 -3.28 18.87 18.64
CA MET A 59 -4.10 19.96 19.19
C MET A 59 -4.23 21.17 18.24
N TYR A 60 -3.57 21.14 17.07
CA TYR A 60 -3.80 22.09 15.98
C TYR A 60 -4.40 21.39 14.76
N SER A 61 -5.07 22.16 13.90
CA SER A 61 -5.40 21.67 12.56
C SER A 61 -4.12 21.68 11.71
N ASN A 62 -3.80 20.53 11.14
CA ASN A 62 -2.64 20.29 10.29
C ASN A 62 -3.06 20.09 8.83
N ILE A 63 -4.25 20.58 8.46
CA ILE A 63 -4.77 20.52 7.11
C ILE A 63 -3.82 21.23 6.13
N VAL A 64 -3.63 20.61 4.97
CA VAL A 64 -2.81 21.12 3.86
C VAL A 64 -3.68 21.31 2.63
N GLU A 65 -3.58 22.49 2.04
CA GLU A 65 -4.19 22.85 0.75
C GLU A 65 -3.17 22.66 -0.38
N TRP A 66 -3.64 22.36 -1.59
CA TRP A 66 -2.79 21.98 -2.71
C TRP A 66 -3.15 22.76 -3.97
N GLU A 67 -2.14 23.17 -4.73
CA GLU A 67 -2.30 23.78 -6.05
C GLU A 67 -1.29 23.20 -7.06
N THR A 68 -1.64 23.30 -8.34
CA THR A 68 -0.80 22.92 -9.48
C THR A 68 -0.58 24.14 -10.37
N SER A 69 0.64 24.31 -10.87
CA SER A 69 0.96 25.40 -11.81
C SER A 69 0.32 25.22 -13.19
N ASN A 70 -0.02 23.98 -13.56
CA ASN A 70 -0.61 23.65 -14.86
C ASN A 70 -1.52 22.40 -14.75
N PRO A 71 -2.84 22.58 -14.58
CA PRO A 71 -3.78 21.47 -14.47
C PRO A 71 -3.97 20.69 -15.79
N GLU A 72 -3.60 21.25 -16.95
CA GLU A 72 -3.64 20.52 -18.23
C GLU A 72 -2.53 19.45 -18.33
N ILE A 73 -1.49 19.55 -17.51
CA ILE A 73 -0.40 18.57 -17.40
C ILE A 73 -0.64 17.65 -16.21
N CYS A 74 -0.86 18.21 -15.03
CA CYS A 74 -1.08 17.44 -13.81
C CYS A 74 -2.08 18.17 -12.91
N THR A 75 -3.18 17.51 -12.57
CA THR A 75 -4.13 18.03 -11.57
C THR A 75 -3.68 17.62 -10.17
N ILE A 76 -4.22 18.29 -9.15
CA ILE A 76 -4.12 17.85 -7.76
C ILE A 76 -5.42 18.15 -7.02
N HIS A 77 -6.01 17.13 -6.40
CA HIS A 77 -7.24 17.23 -5.60
C HIS A 77 -7.01 16.60 -4.22
N TYR A 78 -7.07 17.41 -3.16
CA TYR A 78 -6.89 16.94 -1.77
C TYR A 78 -5.59 16.13 -1.55
N GLY A 79 -4.52 16.44 -2.30
CA GLY A 79 -3.25 15.71 -2.27
C GLY A 79 -3.14 14.54 -3.26
N VAL A 80 -4.18 14.25 -4.05
CA VAL A 80 -4.15 13.23 -5.10
C VAL A 80 -3.79 13.87 -6.43
N LEU A 81 -2.66 13.46 -7.00
CA LEU A 81 -2.22 13.88 -8.34
C LEU A 81 -2.85 13.02 -9.42
N GLU A 82 -3.05 13.58 -10.61
CA GLU A 82 -3.39 12.85 -11.84
C GLU A 82 -2.54 13.39 -13.00
N GLY A 83 -1.85 12.50 -13.70
CA GLY A 83 -1.15 12.85 -14.94
C GLY A 83 -2.15 12.99 -16.08
N VAL A 84 -2.27 14.17 -16.67
CA VAL A 84 -3.25 14.47 -17.72
C VAL A 84 -2.61 14.41 -19.10
N SER A 85 -1.46 15.06 -19.28
CA SER A 85 -0.72 15.08 -20.54
C SER A 85 0.79 15.23 -20.31
N GLU A 86 1.60 14.85 -21.30
CA GLU A 86 3.06 14.96 -21.22
C GLU A 86 3.51 16.40 -20.92
N GLY A 87 4.43 16.56 -19.98
CA GLY A 87 5.00 17.86 -19.63
C GLY A 87 5.48 17.93 -18.19
N THR A 88 5.59 19.15 -17.67
CA THR A 88 6.03 19.39 -16.28
C THR A 88 5.07 20.35 -15.58
N SER A 89 4.71 20.02 -14.32
CA SER A 89 3.99 20.94 -13.44
C SER A 89 4.70 21.06 -12.08
N ILE A 90 4.60 22.23 -11.47
CA ILE A 90 4.97 22.48 -10.08
C ILE A 90 3.73 22.30 -9.22
N ILE A 91 3.85 21.46 -8.19
CA ILE A 91 2.82 21.21 -7.19
C ILE A 91 3.22 21.94 -5.91
N THR A 92 2.30 22.71 -5.35
CA THR A 92 2.52 23.51 -4.14
C THR A 92 1.55 23.12 -3.04
N ALA A 93 2.09 22.77 -1.87
CA ALA A 93 1.36 22.58 -0.62
C ALA A 93 1.35 23.89 0.18
N PHE A 94 0.21 24.23 0.77
CA PHE A 94 0.02 25.40 1.63
C PHE A 94 -0.54 24.98 2.98
N ASP A 95 -0.16 25.71 4.03
CA ASP A 95 -0.96 25.69 5.25
C ASP A 95 -2.30 26.41 5.04
N ARG A 96 -3.25 26.22 5.95
CA ARG A 96 -4.58 26.85 5.87
C ARG A 96 -4.55 28.38 5.75
N THR A 97 -3.53 29.05 6.30
CA THR A 97 -3.41 30.51 6.19
C THR A 97 -2.75 30.95 4.89
N ARG A 98 -2.18 30.00 4.13
CA ARG A 98 -1.34 30.20 2.95
C ARG A 98 -0.12 31.10 3.21
N THR A 99 0.30 31.18 4.47
CA THR A 99 1.51 31.91 4.88
C THR A 99 2.76 31.07 4.61
N TYR A 100 2.64 29.75 4.80
CA TYR A 100 3.72 28.79 4.60
C TYR A 100 3.38 27.89 3.42
N SER A 101 4.38 27.64 2.59
CA SER A 101 4.20 26.80 1.41
C SER A 101 5.48 26.05 1.05
N LYS A 102 5.32 24.90 0.42
CA LYS A 102 6.42 24.10 -0.11
C LYS A 102 6.03 23.50 -1.45
N SER A 103 6.97 23.40 -2.39
CA SER A 103 6.69 22.90 -3.73
C SER A 103 7.62 21.78 -4.16
N PHE A 104 7.12 20.92 -5.06
CA PHE A 104 7.92 19.97 -5.81
C PHE A 104 7.50 19.95 -7.28
N THR A 105 8.33 19.34 -8.11
CA THR A 105 8.13 19.28 -9.57
C THR A 105 7.74 17.87 -9.95
N VAL A 106 6.76 17.75 -10.84
CA VAL A 106 6.30 16.49 -11.41
C VAL A 106 6.45 16.56 -12.92
N GLU A 107 7.14 15.58 -13.48
CA GLU A 107 7.22 15.31 -14.91
C GLU A 107 6.18 14.25 -15.27
N VAL A 108 5.23 14.58 -16.14
CA VAL A 108 4.26 13.63 -16.67
C VAL A 108 4.77 13.09 -17.99
N LYS A 109 4.81 11.76 -18.13
CA LYS A 109 5.29 11.05 -19.32
C LYS A 109 4.21 10.15 -19.89
N GLU A 110 4.27 9.92 -21.20
CA GLU A 110 3.50 8.86 -21.82
C GLU A 110 3.94 7.48 -21.26
N PRO A 111 2.99 6.56 -21.03
CA PRO A 111 3.33 5.22 -20.56
C PRO A 111 4.15 4.48 -21.63
N ILE A 112 5.20 3.78 -21.20
CA ILE A 112 6.06 3.02 -22.12
C ILE A 112 5.34 1.72 -22.50
N ILE A 113 4.79 1.66 -23.72
CA ILE A 113 4.18 0.44 -24.27
C ILE A 113 5.27 -0.39 -24.98
N GLN A 114 5.84 -1.38 -24.28
CA GLN A 114 6.71 -2.34 -24.96
C GLN A 114 5.88 -3.29 -25.82
N THR A 115 6.29 -3.52 -27.07
CA THR A 115 5.67 -4.55 -27.91
C THR A 115 6.40 -5.87 -27.68
N LEU A 116 5.68 -6.93 -27.30
CA LEU A 116 6.24 -8.27 -27.22
C LEU A 116 6.41 -8.85 -28.63
N THR A 117 7.57 -9.42 -28.89
CA THR A 117 7.80 -10.24 -30.08
C THR A 117 7.36 -11.69 -29.82
N PRO A 118 7.10 -12.51 -30.86
CA PRO A 118 6.79 -13.92 -30.67
C PRO A 118 7.86 -14.70 -29.87
N THR A 119 9.13 -14.27 -29.93
CA THR A 119 10.23 -14.87 -29.16
C THR A 119 10.23 -14.49 -27.68
N ASP A 120 9.55 -13.43 -27.28
CA ASP A 120 9.37 -13.06 -25.87
C ASP A 120 8.29 -13.91 -25.17
N ILE A 121 7.51 -14.68 -25.94
CA ILE A 121 6.32 -15.41 -25.47
C ILE A 121 6.58 -16.91 -25.46
N TYR A 122 6.42 -17.52 -24.29
CA TYR A 122 6.37 -18.97 -24.16
C TYR A 122 4.93 -19.47 -24.31
N TYR A 123 4.66 -20.24 -25.38
CA TYR A 123 3.38 -20.91 -25.59
C TYR A 123 3.41 -22.30 -24.96
N VAL A 124 2.61 -22.50 -23.91
CA VAL A 124 2.63 -23.75 -23.14
C VAL A 124 1.93 -24.86 -23.92
N THR A 125 2.66 -25.95 -24.18
CA THR A 125 2.07 -27.22 -24.63
C THR A 125 1.65 -28.03 -23.41
N ALA A 126 0.35 -28.04 -23.08
CA ALA A 126 -0.18 -28.66 -21.86
C ALA A 126 0.30 -30.11 -21.62
N SER A 127 0.28 -30.94 -22.66
CA SER A 127 0.72 -32.34 -22.59
C SER A 127 2.19 -32.51 -22.23
N SER A 128 3.05 -31.53 -22.55
CA SER A 128 4.47 -31.56 -22.22
C SER A 128 4.75 -31.40 -20.72
N TYR A 129 3.78 -30.86 -19.97
CA TYR A 129 3.86 -30.64 -18.53
C TYR A 129 2.88 -31.48 -17.71
N GLY A 130 2.09 -32.34 -18.35
CA GLY A 130 1.02 -33.08 -17.67
C GLY A 130 -0.12 -32.18 -17.18
N ILE A 131 -0.38 -31.07 -17.87
CA ILE A 131 -1.48 -30.16 -17.58
C ILE A 131 -2.76 -30.67 -18.25
N TYR A 132 -3.84 -30.79 -17.48
CA TYR A 132 -5.16 -31.16 -17.97
C TYR A 132 -6.08 -29.94 -18.06
N LEU A 133 -6.93 -29.90 -19.08
CA LEU A 133 -7.77 -28.74 -19.46
C LEU A 133 -9.28 -29.02 -19.35
N ASP A 134 -9.65 -30.10 -18.68
CA ASP A 134 -11.00 -30.67 -18.60
C ASP A 134 -11.52 -30.75 -17.15
N ASN A 135 -10.93 -29.99 -16.23
CA ASN A 135 -11.25 -29.94 -14.81
C ASN A 135 -10.99 -31.25 -14.05
N THR A 136 -9.92 -31.96 -14.40
CA THR A 136 -9.50 -33.20 -13.75
C THR A 136 -8.01 -33.15 -13.34
N HIS A 137 -7.52 -34.19 -12.64
CA HIS A 137 -6.09 -34.36 -12.31
C HIS A 137 -5.46 -33.12 -11.64
N SER A 138 -6.03 -32.74 -10.49
CA SER A 138 -5.68 -31.51 -9.78
C SER A 138 -4.20 -31.42 -9.42
N SER A 139 -3.60 -32.55 -9.00
CA SER A 139 -2.23 -32.63 -8.54
C SER A 139 -1.24 -32.49 -9.70
N GLU A 140 -1.43 -33.26 -10.77
CA GLU A 140 -0.62 -33.21 -11.98
C GLU A 140 -0.69 -31.84 -12.63
N THR A 141 -1.89 -31.26 -12.74
CA THR A 141 -2.08 -29.93 -13.32
C THR A 141 -1.37 -28.85 -12.50
N THR A 142 -1.45 -28.91 -11.17
CA THR A 142 -0.75 -27.95 -10.28
C THR A 142 0.77 -28.04 -10.48
N ILE A 143 1.34 -29.24 -10.46
CA ILE A 143 2.77 -29.48 -10.66
C ILE A 143 3.20 -29.04 -12.07
N GLY A 144 2.38 -29.33 -13.08
CA GLY A 144 2.62 -28.95 -14.47
C GLY A 144 2.70 -27.43 -14.66
N ILE A 145 1.78 -26.68 -14.04
CA ILE A 145 1.81 -25.21 -14.05
C ILE A 145 3.10 -24.68 -13.40
N ILE A 146 3.48 -25.21 -12.23
CA ILE A 146 4.73 -24.83 -11.53
C ILE A 146 5.94 -25.08 -12.43
N ASN A 147 6.00 -26.24 -13.08
CA ASN A 147 7.12 -26.60 -13.96
C ASN A 147 7.17 -25.71 -15.22
N ALA A 148 6.02 -25.37 -15.81
CA ALA A 148 5.95 -24.48 -16.97
C ALA A 148 6.42 -23.05 -16.61
N LEU A 149 6.01 -22.52 -15.46
CA LEU A 149 6.47 -21.23 -14.96
C LEU A 149 7.98 -21.22 -14.70
N ASN A 150 8.50 -22.26 -14.05
CA ASN A 150 9.94 -22.41 -13.79
C ASN A 150 10.76 -22.47 -15.09
N PHE A 151 10.27 -23.19 -16.09
CA PHE A 151 10.90 -23.24 -17.41
C PHE A 151 10.86 -21.87 -18.11
N ALA A 152 9.72 -21.20 -18.13
CA ALA A 152 9.60 -19.89 -18.76
C ALA A 152 10.56 -18.88 -18.12
N LYS A 153 10.69 -18.91 -16.79
CA LYS A 153 11.63 -18.08 -16.02
C LYS A 153 13.08 -18.40 -16.37
N SER A 154 13.47 -19.68 -16.37
CA SER A 154 14.86 -20.07 -16.62
C SER A 154 15.33 -19.74 -18.04
N MET A 155 14.40 -19.67 -18.99
CA MET A 155 14.65 -19.30 -20.37
C MET A 155 14.53 -17.79 -20.63
N GLY A 156 14.17 -16.99 -19.64
CA GLY A 156 14.08 -15.53 -19.75
C GLY A 156 12.90 -15.01 -20.59
N TYR A 157 11.82 -15.77 -20.70
CA TYR A 157 10.61 -15.29 -21.39
C TYR A 157 9.94 -14.16 -20.60
N LYS A 158 9.39 -13.18 -21.31
CA LYS A 158 8.67 -12.04 -20.72
C LYS A 158 7.18 -12.30 -20.58
N LYS A 159 6.65 -13.29 -21.32
CA LYS A 159 5.26 -13.73 -21.22
C LYS A 159 5.19 -15.25 -21.29
N ILE A 160 4.33 -15.84 -20.48
CA ILE A 160 3.88 -17.23 -20.62
C ILE A 160 2.38 -17.22 -20.95
N LEU A 161 2.00 -17.97 -21.97
CA LEU A 161 0.61 -18.12 -22.39
C LEU A 161 0.20 -19.59 -22.23
N PHE A 162 -0.71 -19.83 -21.29
CA PHE A 162 -1.34 -21.13 -21.11
C PHE A 162 -2.47 -21.33 -22.14
N PRO A 163 -2.72 -22.57 -22.60
CA PRO A 163 -3.82 -22.84 -23.52
C PRO A 163 -5.18 -22.56 -22.87
N TYR A 164 -6.19 -22.23 -23.67
CA TYR A 164 -7.54 -22.07 -23.14
C TYR A 164 -8.07 -23.41 -22.62
N GLY A 165 -8.70 -23.41 -21.44
CA GLY A 165 -9.28 -24.61 -20.87
C GLY A 165 -9.99 -24.41 -19.53
N THR A 166 -10.39 -25.53 -18.93
CA THR A 166 -10.82 -25.57 -17.54
C THR A 166 -9.79 -26.36 -16.73
N TYR A 167 -9.08 -25.66 -15.87
CA TYR A 167 -8.05 -26.21 -15.00
C TYR A 167 -8.65 -26.62 -13.66
N LEU A 168 -8.15 -27.71 -13.08
CA LEU A 168 -8.34 -28.04 -11.68
C LEU A 168 -6.97 -27.99 -11.00
N VAL A 169 -6.86 -27.27 -9.89
CA VAL A 169 -5.62 -27.16 -9.09
C VAL A 169 -5.91 -27.54 -7.64
N THR A 170 -4.88 -27.92 -6.89
CA THR A 170 -5.04 -28.31 -5.48
C THR A 170 -3.89 -27.78 -4.62
N PRO A 171 -4.19 -27.19 -3.45
CA PRO A 171 -3.15 -26.74 -2.53
C PRO A 171 -2.37 -27.91 -1.89
N MET A 172 -2.81 -29.15 -2.08
CA MET A 172 -2.09 -30.35 -1.65
C MET A 172 -0.84 -30.63 -2.48
N ALA A 173 -0.83 -30.24 -3.75
CA ALA A 173 0.30 -30.42 -4.66
C ALA A 173 1.34 -29.29 -4.56
N GLY A 174 0.95 -28.15 -4.00
CA GLY A 174 1.84 -27.02 -3.72
C GLY A 174 1.21 -25.67 -4.05
N THR A 175 1.90 -24.60 -3.66
CA THR A 175 1.57 -23.22 -4.03
C THR A 175 2.22 -22.87 -5.36
N ILE A 176 1.45 -22.24 -6.26
CA ILE A 176 1.93 -21.76 -7.56
C ILE A 176 2.53 -20.36 -7.37
N ASN A 177 3.86 -20.29 -7.34
CA ASN A 177 4.60 -19.03 -7.20
C ASN A 177 4.84 -18.41 -8.58
N PHE A 178 4.45 -17.15 -8.75
CA PHE A 178 4.72 -16.42 -9.99
C PHE A 178 6.13 -15.83 -10.01
N PRO A 179 6.81 -15.79 -11.18
CA PRO A 179 8.15 -15.20 -11.30
C PRO A 179 8.11 -13.69 -11.57
N SER A 180 9.19 -13.00 -11.20
CA SER A 180 9.45 -11.61 -11.60
C SER A 180 9.54 -11.44 -13.11
N ASN A 181 9.33 -10.21 -13.59
CA ASN A 181 9.56 -9.81 -14.99
C ASN A 181 8.76 -10.61 -16.01
N MET A 182 7.55 -11.04 -15.65
CA MET A 182 6.74 -11.92 -16.49
C MET A 182 5.26 -11.54 -16.48
N ILE A 183 4.65 -11.59 -17.67
CA ILE A 183 3.19 -11.66 -17.84
C ILE A 183 2.76 -13.12 -17.84
N ILE A 184 1.89 -13.50 -16.91
CA ILE A 184 1.28 -14.81 -16.79
C ILE A 184 -0.14 -14.70 -17.33
N ASP A 185 -0.38 -15.32 -18.49
CA ASP A 185 -1.67 -15.24 -19.20
C ASP A 185 -2.33 -16.61 -19.24
N PHE A 186 -3.49 -16.74 -18.60
CA PHE A 186 -4.29 -17.96 -18.62
C PHE A 186 -5.30 -18.01 -19.78
N ASN A 187 -5.22 -17.08 -20.73
CA ASN A 187 -5.98 -17.09 -21.97
C ASN A 187 -7.50 -17.17 -21.75
N ASN A 188 -8.01 -16.45 -20.75
CA ASN A 188 -9.41 -16.44 -20.30
C ASN A 188 -9.90 -17.80 -19.78
N SER A 189 -9.00 -18.60 -19.22
CA SER A 189 -9.33 -19.93 -18.70
C SER A 189 -10.02 -19.88 -17.34
N LYS A 190 -10.85 -20.90 -17.12
CA LYS A 190 -11.42 -21.19 -15.80
C LYS A 190 -10.45 -22.04 -15.00
N ILE A 191 -10.24 -21.71 -13.73
CA ILE A 191 -9.33 -22.41 -12.83
C ILE A 191 -10.09 -22.69 -11.54
N ASN A 192 -10.39 -23.96 -11.26
CA ASN A 192 -11.04 -24.35 -10.01
C ASN A 192 -10.01 -24.83 -8.99
N ILE A 193 -10.19 -24.45 -7.73
CA ILE A 193 -9.45 -25.01 -6.61
C ILE A 193 -10.23 -26.20 -6.06
N GLU A 194 -9.58 -27.35 -5.96
CA GLU A 194 -10.14 -28.57 -5.39
C GLU A 194 -10.24 -28.47 -3.85
N ILE A 195 -11.37 -28.88 -3.28
CA ILE A 195 -11.50 -29.05 -1.84
C ILE A 195 -10.46 -30.02 -1.30
N SER A 196 -9.85 -29.70 -0.16
CA SER A 196 -8.74 -30.50 0.36
C SER A 196 -8.71 -30.53 1.89
N ALA A 197 -7.80 -31.34 2.44
CA ALA A 197 -7.52 -31.33 3.87
C ALA A 197 -7.02 -29.97 4.38
N LYS A 198 -6.49 -29.11 3.50
CA LYS A 198 -6.06 -27.74 3.86
C LYS A 198 -7.23 -26.75 3.92
N THR A 199 -8.41 -27.08 3.41
CA THR A 199 -9.58 -26.19 3.48
C THR A 199 -9.90 -25.81 4.93
N SER A 200 -9.67 -26.71 5.90
CA SER A 200 -9.89 -26.44 7.32
C SER A 200 -8.72 -25.78 8.06
N THR A 201 -7.54 -25.67 7.44
CA THR A 201 -6.33 -25.10 8.08
C THR A 201 -5.73 -23.89 7.34
N GLY A 202 -6.21 -23.59 6.13
CA GLY A 202 -5.70 -22.51 5.28
C GLY A 202 -4.71 -22.96 4.21
N TYR A 203 -4.63 -22.19 3.14
CA TYR A 203 -3.69 -22.35 2.03
C TYR A 203 -3.54 -21.06 1.21
N GLU A 204 -2.45 -20.98 0.45
CA GLU A 204 -2.25 -19.96 -0.59
C GLU A 204 -2.11 -20.69 -1.92
N MET A 205 -3.09 -20.57 -2.83
CA MET A 205 -3.05 -21.33 -4.08
C MET A 205 -2.07 -20.71 -5.07
N PHE A 206 -2.17 -19.41 -5.29
CA PHE A 206 -1.26 -18.59 -6.09
C PHE A 206 -0.54 -17.58 -5.20
N LYS A 207 0.73 -17.29 -5.52
CA LYS A 207 1.54 -16.37 -4.71
C LYS A 207 2.44 -15.48 -5.57
N MET A 208 2.44 -14.19 -5.24
CA MET A 208 3.43 -13.20 -5.67
C MET A 208 4.23 -12.78 -4.43
N ASP A 209 5.45 -13.27 -4.30
CA ASP A 209 6.28 -13.00 -3.12
C ASP A 209 7.78 -13.03 -3.48
N ASN A 210 8.50 -12.03 -2.99
CA ASN A 210 9.83 -11.64 -3.45
C ASN A 210 9.90 -11.49 -4.98
N VAL A 211 8.94 -10.75 -5.54
CA VAL A 211 8.83 -10.53 -6.99
C VAL A 211 8.77 -9.06 -7.36
N GLU A 212 9.08 -8.77 -8.61
CA GLU A 212 8.89 -7.45 -9.21
C GLU A 212 8.38 -7.60 -10.62
N TYR A 213 7.58 -6.65 -11.07
CA TYR A 213 7.20 -6.58 -12.48
C TYR A 213 6.45 -7.83 -12.98
N THR A 214 5.66 -8.42 -12.09
CA THR A 214 4.86 -9.62 -12.35
C THR A 214 3.41 -9.21 -12.61
N LYS A 215 2.83 -9.71 -13.71
CA LYS A 215 1.43 -9.44 -14.04
C LYS A 215 0.68 -10.73 -14.33
N LEU A 216 -0.40 -10.98 -13.60
CA LEU A 216 -1.36 -12.04 -13.93
C LEU A 216 -2.51 -11.44 -14.77
N VAL A 217 -2.85 -12.07 -15.89
CA VAL A 217 -3.97 -11.65 -16.75
C VAL A 217 -4.84 -12.81 -17.21
N ASN A 218 -6.11 -12.50 -17.49
CA ASN A 218 -7.09 -13.41 -18.10
C ASN A 218 -7.21 -14.75 -17.35
N ALA A 219 -7.19 -14.71 -16.03
CA ALA A 219 -7.32 -15.88 -15.15
C ALA A 219 -8.63 -15.78 -14.34
N HIS A 220 -9.48 -16.80 -14.46
CA HIS A 220 -10.74 -16.84 -13.72
C HIS A 220 -10.71 -17.97 -12.68
N VAL A 221 -10.29 -17.61 -11.47
CA VAL A 221 -10.06 -18.51 -10.34
C VAL A 221 -11.32 -18.63 -9.47
N TYR A 222 -11.71 -19.87 -9.18
CA TYR A 222 -12.85 -20.20 -8.35
C TYR A 222 -12.41 -21.10 -7.20
N GLY A 223 -12.54 -20.60 -5.97
CA GLY A 223 -12.35 -21.38 -4.76
C GLY A 223 -13.46 -22.41 -4.53
N GLU A 224 -13.32 -23.19 -3.46
CA GLU A 224 -14.15 -24.35 -3.16
C GLU A 224 -15.32 -24.07 -2.21
N LYS A 225 -15.70 -22.80 -1.97
CA LYS A 225 -16.75 -22.40 -1.01
C LYS A 225 -18.03 -23.25 -1.12
N ASP A 226 -18.48 -23.53 -2.34
CA ASP A 226 -19.71 -24.29 -2.59
C ASP A 226 -19.65 -25.76 -2.12
N PHE A 227 -18.45 -26.26 -1.79
CA PHE A 227 -18.21 -27.64 -1.37
C PHE A 227 -17.85 -27.79 0.11
N THR A 228 -17.84 -26.69 0.88
CA THR A 228 -17.51 -26.70 2.32
C THR A 228 -18.55 -25.91 3.13
N THR A 229 -18.26 -25.56 4.38
CA THR A 229 -19.05 -24.65 5.22
C THR A 229 -18.13 -23.67 5.95
N ILE A 230 -18.69 -22.57 6.49
CA ILE A 230 -17.92 -21.63 7.33
C ILE A 230 -17.28 -22.36 8.53
N ALA A 231 -17.95 -23.33 9.14
CA ALA A 231 -17.39 -24.09 10.26
C ALA A 231 -16.32 -25.11 9.81
N GLY A 232 -16.40 -25.58 8.56
CA GLY A 232 -15.48 -26.55 7.97
C GLY A 232 -14.31 -25.95 7.21
N SER A 233 -14.11 -24.62 7.26
CA SER A 233 -13.08 -23.92 6.50
C SER A 233 -12.31 -22.88 7.32
N HIS A 234 -11.10 -22.55 6.88
CA HIS A 234 -10.26 -21.50 7.46
C HIS A 234 -10.33 -20.20 6.68
N GLU A 235 -10.10 -19.06 7.34
CA GLU A 235 -10.14 -17.73 6.70
C GLU A 235 -8.95 -17.47 5.78
N ASP A 236 -7.81 -18.10 6.08
CA ASP A 236 -6.63 -18.09 5.21
C ASP A 236 -6.69 -19.14 4.09
N CYS A 237 -7.88 -19.55 3.64
CA CYS A 237 -8.01 -20.19 2.32
C CYS A 237 -8.01 -19.10 1.25
N VAL A 238 -6.82 -18.76 0.75
CA VAL A 238 -6.56 -17.61 -0.13
C VAL A 238 -6.29 -18.09 -1.55
N SER A 239 -7.04 -17.57 -2.53
CA SER A 239 -6.76 -17.88 -3.94
C SER A 239 -5.47 -17.23 -4.41
N LEU A 240 -5.28 -15.93 -4.17
CA LEU A 240 -4.03 -15.23 -4.48
C LEU A 240 -3.51 -14.44 -3.28
N LEU A 241 -2.30 -14.78 -2.84
CA LEU A 241 -1.54 -13.98 -1.88
C LEU A 241 -0.55 -13.07 -2.62
N ILE A 242 -0.51 -11.78 -2.26
CA ILE A 242 0.51 -10.82 -2.73
C ILE A 242 1.32 -10.32 -1.53
N GLY A 243 2.51 -10.85 -1.37
CA GLY A 243 3.46 -10.49 -0.33
C GLY A 243 4.47 -9.44 -0.79
N ASP A 244 5.76 -9.72 -0.60
CA ASP A 244 6.84 -8.82 -1.03
C ASP A 244 6.86 -8.69 -2.56
N ALA A 245 6.32 -7.59 -3.06
CA ALA A 245 6.07 -7.38 -4.48
C ALA A 245 6.33 -5.93 -4.87
N TYR A 246 6.96 -5.69 -6.02
CA TYR A 246 7.17 -4.33 -6.54
C TYR A 246 6.57 -4.17 -7.93
N LYS A 247 5.68 -3.18 -8.10
CA LYS A 247 5.01 -2.93 -9.39
C LYS A 247 4.43 -4.22 -10.00
N SER A 248 3.81 -5.05 -9.17
CA SER A 248 3.22 -6.32 -9.56
C SER A 248 1.73 -6.32 -9.28
N GLY A 249 0.98 -7.22 -9.91
CA GLY A 249 -0.47 -7.21 -9.75
C GLY A 249 -1.21 -8.04 -10.77
N PHE A 250 -2.52 -7.82 -10.86
CA PHE A 250 -3.35 -8.53 -11.82
C PHE A 250 -4.37 -7.62 -12.50
N GLU A 251 -4.78 -8.04 -13.69
CA GLU A 251 -5.73 -7.33 -14.53
C GLU A 251 -6.59 -8.31 -15.34
N LEU A 252 -7.87 -7.98 -15.59
CA LEU A 252 -8.79 -8.85 -16.36
C LEU A 252 -8.96 -10.25 -15.74
N CYS A 253 -8.96 -10.33 -14.41
CA CYS A 253 -9.08 -11.59 -13.69
C CYS A 253 -10.42 -11.70 -12.94
N THR A 254 -10.78 -12.93 -12.59
CA THR A 254 -11.84 -13.20 -11.61
C THR A 254 -11.25 -13.99 -10.46
N PHE A 255 -11.54 -13.58 -9.24
CA PHE A 255 -11.34 -14.39 -8.04
C PHE A 255 -12.67 -14.52 -7.33
N SER A 256 -13.17 -15.74 -7.20
CA SER A 256 -14.52 -15.95 -6.67
C SER A 256 -14.59 -17.18 -5.79
N LYS A 257 -15.55 -17.21 -4.86
CA LYS A 257 -15.91 -18.41 -4.09
C LYS A 257 -14.80 -19.00 -3.23
N SER A 258 -13.88 -18.18 -2.72
CA SER A 258 -12.96 -18.65 -1.69
C SER A 258 -13.68 -18.89 -0.35
N PRO A 259 -13.40 -20.01 0.35
CA PRO A 259 -13.85 -20.19 1.74
C PRO A 259 -13.24 -19.16 2.70
N GLY A 260 -12.08 -18.62 2.34
CA GLY A 260 -11.41 -17.50 2.96
C GLY A 260 -11.45 -16.26 2.09
N PHE A 261 -10.32 -15.56 1.98
CA PHE A 261 -10.19 -14.39 1.12
C PHE A 261 -10.03 -14.79 -0.36
N ASN A 262 -10.65 -14.04 -1.27
CA ASN A 262 -10.35 -14.21 -2.70
C ASN A 262 -8.90 -13.78 -2.98
N VAL A 263 -8.54 -12.56 -2.55
CA VAL A 263 -7.18 -12.03 -2.62
C VAL A 263 -6.77 -11.47 -1.25
N LYS A 264 -5.55 -11.76 -0.82
CA LYS A 264 -4.94 -11.20 0.40
C LYS A 264 -3.59 -10.59 0.07
N THR A 265 -3.27 -9.43 0.64
CA THR A 265 -1.90 -8.90 0.65
C THR A 265 -1.22 -9.26 1.95
N GLU A 266 0.10 -9.19 2.05
CA GLU A 266 0.85 -9.62 3.23
C GLU A 266 1.91 -8.60 3.67
N THR A 267 2.26 -8.63 4.96
CA THR A 267 3.40 -7.90 5.50
C THR A 267 4.41 -8.85 6.12
N LYS A 268 5.61 -8.91 5.53
CA LYS A 268 6.78 -9.50 6.18
C LYS A 268 7.53 -8.40 6.94
N ARG A 269 7.63 -8.55 8.26
CA ARG A 269 8.35 -7.62 9.16
C ARG A 269 9.79 -7.33 8.70
N MET A 270 10.42 -8.28 8.00
CA MET A 270 11.71 -8.13 7.34
C MET A 270 11.65 -8.75 5.95
N LYS A 271 12.19 -8.06 4.96
CA LYS A 271 12.40 -8.59 3.61
C LYS A 271 13.47 -9.69 3.65
N ASP A 272 13.32 -10.72 2.84
CA ASP A 272 14.28 -11.82 2.76
C ASP A 272 15.70 -11.30 2.47
N GLY A 273 16.67 -11.78 3.25
CA GLY A 273 18.07 -11.35 3.14
C GLY A 273 18.41 -10.01 3.82
N THR A 274 17.45 -9.34 4.46
CA THR A 274 17.69 -8.10 5.22
C THR A 274 17.70 -8.34 6.72
N GLY A 275 18.12 -7.33 7.49
CA GLY A 275 18.06 -7.32 8.95
C GLY A 275 17.33 -6.10 9.50
N ASP A 276 17.25 -6.02 10.81
CA ASP A 276 16.68 -4.90 11.53
C ASP A 276 17.76 -4.04 12.21
N ALA A 277 17.41 -2.78 12.39
CA ALA A 277 18.07 -1.87 13.31
C ALA A 277 16.99 -1.24 14.22
N TRP A 278 17.40 -0.66 15.33
CA TRP A 278 16.50 0.05 16.25
C TRP A 278 17.27 1.10 17.01
N PHE A 279 16.53 2.01 17.64
CA PHE A 279 17.09 2.99 18.56
C PHE A 279 16.34 2.95 19.88
N THR A 280 17.07 3.15 20.96
CA THR A 280 16.60 2.93 22.34
C THR A 280 16.26 4.25 23.03
N TYR A 281 15.37 4.20 24.02
CA TYR A 281 15.02 5.41 24.79
C TYR A 281 16.24 5.99 25.52
N SER A 282 17.21 5.14 25.90
CA SER A 282 18.47 5.53 26.54
C SER A 282 19.46 6.23 25.60
N ASN A 283 19.25 6.15 24.28
CA ASN A 283 20.07 6.83 23.28
C ASN A 283 19.39 8.13 22.82
N PHE A 284 18.64 8.81 23.67
CA PHE A 284 18.08 10.13 23.37
C PHE A 284 18.59 11.20 24.32
N GLU A 285 18.87 12.38 23.77
CA GLU A 285 19.14 13.61 24.51
C GLU A 285 18.48 14.81 23.84
N PRO A 286 18.22 15.90 24.58
CA PRO A 286 17.78 17.16 23.97
C PRO A 286 18.83 17.70 22.99
N GLY A 287 18.38 18.21 21.84
CA GLY A 287 19.26 18.81 20.84
C GLY A 287 18.94 18.36 19.43
N ASN A 288 19.70 18.87 18.46
CA ASN A 288 19.51 18.61 17.04
C ASN A 288 20.79 18.03 16.39
N ILE A 289 20.72 17.75 15.10
CA ILE A 289 21.89 17.47 14.26
C ILE A 289 21.89 18.53 13.17
N ASP A 290 23.04 19.15 12.92
CA ASP A 290 23.15 20.20 11.91
C ASP A 290 23.15 19.63 10.49
N HIS A 291 23.14 20.52 9.50
CA HIS A 291 23.14 20.15 8.09
C HIS A 291 24.40 19.42 7.60
N SER A 292 25.46 19.38 8.40
CA SER A 292 26.70 18.64 8.14
C SER A 292 26.75 17.28 8.84
N GLY A 293 25.68 16.90 9.55
CA GLY A 293 25.60 15.65 10.29
C GLY A 293 26.33 15.66 11.62
N VAL A 294 26.65 16.84 12.17
CA VAL A 294 27.29 16.97 13.49
C VAL A 294 26.21 17.24 14.55
N ASN A 295 26.39 16.69 15.75
CA ASN A 295 25.48 16.97 16.86
C ASN A 295 25.51 18.47 17.18
N ASP A 296 24.35 19.12 17.12
CA ASP A 296 24.17 20.54 17.46
C ASP A 296 23.60 20.69 18.88
N ASP A 297 24.47 21.00 19.84
CA ASP A 297 24.11 21.13 21.27
C ASP A 297 23.16 22.29 21.59
N ASN A 298 22.79 23.11 20.60
CA ASN A 298 21.71 24.08 20.76
C ASN A 298 20.39 23.36 21.07
N ILE A 299 19.89 23.60 22.27
CA ILE A 299 18.62 23.01 22.72
C ILE A 299 17.47 23.76 22.05
N VAL A 300 16.85 23.10 21.07
CA VAL A 300 15.59 23.55 20.47
C VAL A 300 14.44 22.83 21.16
N THR A 301 13.42 23.58 21.57
CA THR A 301 12.20 23.00 22.16
C THR A 301 11.62 21.95 21.21
N TYR A 302 11.13 20.85 21.79
CA TYR A 302 10.55 19.72 21.07
C TYR A 302 11.52 18.84 20.28
N HIS A 303 12.84 19.09 20.32
CA HIS A 303 13.82 18.29 19.57
C HIS A 303 14.60 17.35 20.47
N PHE A 304 14.59 16.08 20.08
CA PHE A 304 15.41 15.04 20.72
C PHE A 304 16.16 14.26 19.64
N ARG A 305 17.45 14.02 19.88
CA ARG A 305 18.32 13.32 18.92
C ARG A 305 18.91 12.05 19.51
N THR A 306 19.39 11.17 18.64
CA THR A 306 20.31 10.10 19.01
C THR A 306 21.76 10.57 18.90
N PRO A 307 22.54 10.69 19.99
CA PRO A 307 23.91 11.16 19.90
C PRO A 307 24.86 10.13 19.29
N ASN A 308 24.56 8.84 19.47
CA ASN A 308 25.37 7.73 19.00
C ASN A 308 24.84 7.18 17.66
N PHE A 309 25.76 6.67 16.85
CA PHE A 309 25.46 6.01 15.58
C PHE A 309 24.65 4.72 15.79
N ILE A 310 23.64 4.54 14.95
CA ILE A 310 22.84 3.33 14.80
C ILE A 310 23.40 2.57 13.59
N ASP A 311 23.74 1.30 13.76
CA ASP A 311 24.16 0.44 12.65
C ASP A 311 22.94 0.08 11.79
N ILE A 312 22.97 0.45 10.51
CA ILE A 312 21.92 0.17 9.53
C ILE A 312 22.45 -0.64 8.34
N SER A 313 23.63 -1.25 8.48
CA SER A 313 24.32 -1.97 7.39
C SER A 313 23.56 -3.17 6.85
N ARG A 314 22.60 -3.69 7.64
CA ARG A 314 21.76 -4.85 7.28
C ARG A 314 20.46 -4.47 6.56
N LEU A 315 20.17 -3.19 6.39
CA LEU A 315 19.01 -2.73 5.63
C LEU A 315 19.24 -2.88 4.12
N GLY A 316 18.16 -3.13 3.38
CA GLY A 316 18.14 -3.10 1.92
C GLY A 316 18.12 -1.67 1.36
N ASN A 317 17.67 -1.54 0.10
CA ASN A 317 17.68 -0.25 -0.62
C ASN A 317 16.62 0.75 -0.14
N TYR A 318 15.70 0.34 0.73
CA TYR A 318 14.70 1.19 1.35
C TYR A 318 14.52 0.81 2.82
N TYR A 319 13.91 1.69 3.59
CA TYR A 319 13.66 1.48 5.00
C TYR A 319 12.33 2.10 5.43
N MET A 320 11.84 1.65 6.57
CA MET A 320 10.69 2.19 7.28
C MET A 320 11.07 2.32 8.75
N VAL A 321 10.73 3.46 9.35
CA VAL A 321 10.82 3.65 10.80
C VAL A 321 9.44 3.49 11.42
N GLY A 322 9.34 2.68 12.46
CA GLY A 322 8.11 2.55 13.25
C GLY A 322 8.25 1.49 14.33
N TYR A 323 7.41 1.55 15.36
CA TYR A 323 7.26 0.42 16.27
C TYR A 323 6.36 -0.61 15.60
N ASN A 324 6.95 -1.61 14.98
CA ASN A 324 6.28 -2.64 14.17
C ASN A 324 6.30 -4.01 14.85
N GLN A 325 5.99 -4.02 16.15
CA GLN A 325 5.66 -5.20 16.94
C GLN A 325 4.19 -5.13 17.35
N GLY A 326 3.57 -6.31 17.56
CA GLY A 326 2.16 -6.39 17.95
C GLY A 326 1.23 -5.70 16.94
N TYR A 327 0.56 -4.64 17.39
CA TYR A 327 -0.44 -3.87 16.62
C TYR A 327 0.11 -2.62 15.92
N TRP A 328 1.44 -2.46 15.89
CA TRP A 328 2.16 -1.43 15.12
C TRP A 328 1.74 0.01 15.46
N ASP A 329 1.78 0.36 16.75
CA ASP A 329 1.28 1.62 17.32
C ASP A 329 2.40 2.60 17.72
N TYR A 330 2.02 3.81 18.15
CA TYR A 330 2.96 4.87 18.57
C TYR A 330 3.31 4.81 20.07
N ARG A 331 3.39 3.61 20.65
CA ARG A 331 3.44 3.42 22.10
C ARG A 331 4.67 4.01 22.77
N PHE A 332 5.85 3.81 22.20
CA PHE A 332 7.12 4.26 22.79
C PHE A 332 7.67 5.52 22.14
N LEU A 333 7.31 5.75 20.87
CA LEU A 333 7.68 6.94 20.12
C LEU A 333 6.43 7.64 19.59
N ARG A 334 6.02 8.71 20.27
CA ARG A 334 4.79 9.46 19.96
C ARG A 334 4.95 10.35 18.73
N SER A 335 6.16 10.86 18.49
CA SER A 335 6.46 11.74 17.36
C SER A 335 6.09 11.11 16.03
N ARG A 336 5.12 11.67 15.29
CA ARG A 336 4.76 11.17 13.94
C ARG A 336 5.87 11.39 12.92
N LEU A 337 6.61 12.48 13.09
CA LEU A 337 7.69 12.91 12.22
C LEU A 337 9.05 12.52 12.82
N TYR A 338 10.02 12.22 11.98
CA TYR A 338 11.43 12.07 12.35
C TYR A 338 12.32 12.54 11.21
N SER A 339 13.55 12.90 11.53
CA SER A 339 14.61 13.10 10.55
C SER A 339 15.69 12.06 10.75
N ILE A 340 16.27 11.57 9.67
CA ILE A 340 17.34 10.58 9.69
C ILE A 340 18.56 11.12 8.94
N TYR A 341 19.71 11.06 9.60
CA TYR A 341 21.01 11.49 9.09
C TYR A 341 21.82 10.26 8.77
N PHE A 342 22.26 10.12 7.52
CA PHE A 342 22.98 8.96 7.02
C PHE A 342 24.48 9.21 6.97
N TYR A 343 25.25 8.17 7.28
CA TYR A 343 26.69 8.19 7.27
C TYR A 343 27.24 6.93 6.61
N ASP A 344 28.41 7.03 5.99
CA ASP A 344 29.12 5.90 5.41
C ASP A 344 29.79 5.00 6.47
N VAL A 345 30.48 3.94 6.03
CA VAL A 345 31.21 3.01 6.91
C VAL A 345 32.32 3.68 7.73
N ASN A 346 32.84 4.81 7.26
CA ASN A 346 33.85 5.63 7.95
C ASN A 346 33.22 6.74 8.80
N ARG A 347 31.90 6.71 8.99
CA ARG A 347 31.11 7.69 9.74
C ARG A 347 31.18 9.11 9.16
N GLN A 348 31.44 9.23 7.87
CA GLN A 348 31.33 10.50 7.14
C GLN A 348 29.88 10.74 6.76
N PHE A 349 29.39 11.96 6.94
CA PHE A 349 28.03 12.34 6.62
C PHE A 349 27.77 12.22 5.11
N LEU A 350 26.64 11.63 4.76
CA LEU A 350 26.19 11.46 3.37
C LEU A 350 25.07 12.44 3.06
N GLU A 351 23.94 12.30 3.76
CA GLU A 351 22.75 13.12 3.55
C GLU A 351 21.78 13.04 4.73
N VAL A 352 20.74 13.88 4.71
CA VAL A 352 19.67 13.88 5.69
C VAL A 352 18.31 13.85 5.02
N GLN A 353 17.45 12.93 5.45
CA GLN A 353 16.04 12.93 5.06
C GLN A 353 15.22 13.47 6.22
N ARG A 354 14.59 14.63 6.02
CA ARG A 354 13.96 15.40 7.09
C ARG A 354 12.44 15.21 7.13
N TYR A 355 11.90 15.22 8.34
CA TYR A 355 10.45 15.18 8.59
C TYR A 355 9.72 14.01 7.90
N ASN A 356 10.36 12.87 7.84
CA ASN A 356 9.75 11.62 7.41
C ASN A 356 8.65 11.21 8.39
N LEU A 357 7.54 10.72 7.87
CA LEU A 357 6.48 10.06 8.64
C LEU A 357 6.89 8.62 9.02
N GLN A 358 6.61 8.24 10.26
CA GLN A 358 6.66 6.82 10.66
C GLN A 358 5.74 5.97 9.78
N TYR A 359 6.09 4.70 9.59
CA TYR A 359 5.38 3.68 8.82
C TYR A 359 5.33 3.87 7.29
N TYR A 360 6.05 4.85 6.74
CA TYR A 360 6.22 5.04 5.30
C TYR A 360 7.56 4.43 4.85
N CYS A 361 7.62 3.90 3.64
CA CYS A 361 8.88 3.47 3.03
C CYS A 361 9.60 4.67 2.38
N TYR A 362 10.91 4.79 2.67
CA TYR A 362 11.82 5.79 2.12
C TYR A 362 13.05 5.09 1.55
N ASP A 363 13.66 5.69 0.52
CA ASP A 363 14.89 5.16 -0.06
C ASP A 363 16.07 5.30 0.89
N LYS A 364 16.86 4.24 1.01
CA LYS A 364 18.11 4.27 1.77
C LYS A 364 19.22 4.75 0.84
N PRO A 365 19.99 5.78 1.22
CA PRO A 365 21.09 6.26 0.38
C PRO A 365 22.12 5.17 0.11
N GLN A 366 22.71 5.22 -1.08
CA GLN A 366 23.82 4.35 -1.43
C GLN A 366 24.97 4.56 -0.44
N ASN A 367 25.66 3.48 -0.07
CA ASN A 367 26.77 3.48 0.91
C ASN A 367 26.40 3.85 2.35
N ALA A 368 25.13 4.15 2.67
CA ALA A 368 24.71 4.39 4.05
C ALA A 368 24.90 3.13 4.91
N TYR A 369 25.70 3.27 5.97
CA TYR A 369 26.09 2.22 6.90
C TYR A 369 25.65 2.54 8.33
N TYR A 370 25.71 3.81 8.72
CA TYR A 370 25.24 4.29 10.01
C TYR A 370 24.16 5.35 9.85
N ALA A 371 23.33 5.50 10.88
CA ALA A 371 22.35 6.56 10.97
C ALA A 371 22.32 7.23 12.35
N LYS A 372 21.77 8.44 12.38
CA LYS A 372 21.27 9.09 13.60
C LYS A 372 19.86 9.63 13.34
N ILE A 373 19.05 9.74 14.39
CA ILE A 373 17.65 10.16 14.31
C ILE A 373 17.44 11.43 15.12
N VAL A 374 16.59 12.33 14.60
CA VAL A 374 15.98 13.43 15.35
C VAL A 374 14.47 13.23 15.35
N VAL A 375 13.82 13.39 16.50
CA VAL A 375 12.36 13.29 16.68
C VAL A 375 11.81 14.58 17.28
N TYR A 376 10.51 14.80 17.05
CA TYR A 376 9.83 16.06 17.32
C TYR A 376 8.66 15.87 18.29
N GLN A 377 8.91 16.00 19.60
CA GLN A 377 7.91 15.78 20.66
C GLN A 377 8.25 16.56 21.94
N ASP A 378 7.26 16.77 22.81
CA ASP A 378 7.33 17.46 24.12
C ASP A 378 8.37 16.89 25.10
N THR A 379 8.57 15.57 25.11
CA THR A 379 9.48 14.89 26.03
C THR A 379 10.30 13.81 25.31
N ALA A 380 11.52 13.54 25.79
CA ALA A 380 12.26 12.36 25.37
C ALA A 380 11.43 11.09 25.63
N PRO A 381 11.60 10.02 24.83
CA PRO A 381 11.06 8.71 25.19
C PRO A 381 11.60 8.28 26.55
N THR A 382 10.74 7.78 27.44
CA THR A 382 11.12 7.37 28.80
C THR A 382 11.09 5.86 29.03
N SER A 383 10.62 5.10 28.03
CA SER A 383 10.53 3.65 28.06
C SER A 383 10.61 3.10 26.64
N GLY A 384 10.90 1.81 26.53
CA GLY A 384 10.94 1.10 25.26
C GLY A 384 10.72 -0.39 25.46
N ASP A 385 10.69 -1.11 24.35
CA ASP A 385 10.53 -2.56 24.29
C ASP A 385 11.68 -3.28 24.99
N THR A 386 11.37 -3.97 26.08
CA THR A 386 12.35 -4.63 26.95
C THR A 386 13.02 -5.83 26.29
N ASP A 387 12.38 -6.46 25.31
CA ASP A 387 12.95 -7.59 24.59
C ASP A 387 14.04 -7.12 23.60
N TYR A 388 14.05 -5.81 23.27
CA TYR A 388 14.98 -5.19 22.34
C TYR A 388 15.79 -4.06 22.98
N ASN A 389 16.24 -4.27 24.23
CA ASN A 389 17.11 -3.34 24.96
C ASN A 389 16.52 -1.92 25.09
N GLY A 390 15.21 -1.82 25.29
CA GLY A 390 14.53 -0.53 25.40
C GLY A 390 14.33 0.17 24.06
N ALA A 391 14.16 -0.58 22.96
CA ALA A 391 13.87 -0.01 21.64
C ALA A 391 12.58 0.82 21.67
N VAL A 392 12.59 2.02 21.09
CA VAL A 392 11.38 2.86 20.97
C VAL A 392 10.72 2.73 19.60
N ALA A 393 11.52 2.39 18.59
CA ALA A 393 11.08 2.09 17.23
C ALA A 393 12.18 1.30 16.51
N PHE A 394 11.80 0.65 15.43
CA PHE A 394 12.68 -0.12 14.57
C PHE A 394 12.87 0.60 13.23
N ILE A 395 14.03 0.40 12.62
CA ILE A 395 14.35 0.75 11.24
C ILE A 395 14.47 -0.57 10.48
N ARG A 396 13.56 -0.82 9.53
CA ARG A 396 13.52 -2.11 8.81
C ARG A 396 13.27 -1.93 7.32
N THR A 397 13.82 -2.84 6.52
CA THR A 397 13.34 -3.08 5.15
C THR A 397 12.25 -4.15 5.22
N LEU A 398 10.99 -3.75 5.04
CA LEU A 398 9.86 -4.68 5.11
C LEU A 398 9.66 -5.38 3.77
N GLY A 399 9.35 -6.67 3.79
CA GLY A 399 8.85 -7.37 2.60
C GLY A 399 7.36 -7.11 2.47
N ILE A 400 6.99 -6.10 1.69
CA ILE A 400 5.61 -5.67 1.48
C ILE A 400 5.35 -5.37 0.00
N PRO A 401 4.09 -5.40 -0.45
CA PRO A 401 3.74 -4.88 -1.76
C PRO A 401 4.02 -3.37 -1.84
N ARG A 402 4.65 -2.91 -2.91
CA ARG A 402 4.89 -1.48 -3.17
C ARG A 402 4.54 -1.15 -4.62
N ARG A 403 3.75 -0.10 -4.83
CA ARG A 403 3.27 0.34 -6.16
C ARG A 403 2.57 -0.76 -6.96
N CYS A 404 1.90 -1.69 -6.27
CA CYS A 404 1.22 -2.83 -6.87
C CYS A 404 -0.19 -2.45 -7.38
N PHE A 405 -0.81 -3.29 -8.20
CA PHE A 405 -2.10 -2.94 -8.84
C PHE A 405 -3.11 -4.09 -8.89
N ILE A 406 -4.38 -3.72 -8.88
CA ILE A 406 -5.55 -4.59 -9.04
C ILE A 406 -6.51 -3.86 -9.99
N LYS A 407 -6.67 -4.37 -11.21
CA LYS A 407 -7.35 -3.63 -12.27
C LYS A 407 -8.41 -4.45 -12.99
N ASN A 408 -9.52 -3.81 -13.36
CA ASN A 408 -10.49 -4.36 -14.33
C ASN A 408 -10.92 -5.81 -14.02
N SER A 409 -11.06 -6.15 -12.74
CA SER A 409 -11.24 -7.52 -12.27
C SER A 409 -12.49 -7.69 -11.42
N ILE A 410 -12.91 -8.94 -11.24
CA ILE A 410 -14.08 -9.30 -10.42
C ILE A 410 -13.60 -10.06 -9.18
N LEU A 411 -14.00 -9.57 -8.00
CA LEU A 411 -13.74 -10.23 -6.73
C LEU A 411 -15.07 -10.48 -6.02
N SER A 412 -15.55 -11.73 -6.03
CA SER A 412 -16.93 -12.03 -5.66
C SER A 412 -17.12 -13.25 -4.77
N ASP A 413 -18.25 -13.29 -4.09
CA ASP A 413 -18.77 -14.50 -3.44
C ASP A 413 -17.81 -15.20 -2.47
N SER A 414 -16.85 -14.51 -1.84
CA SER A 414 -16.05 -15.12 -0.77
C SER A 414 -16.88 -15.31 0.52
N TRP A 415 -16.37 -16.06 1.50
CA TRP A 415 -16.99 -16.07 2.84
C TRP A 415 -16.45 -14.99 3.78
N THR A 416 -15.27 -14.43 3.52
CA THR A 416 -14.75 -13.30 4.29
C THR A 416 -14.84 -12.02 3.47
N SER A 417 -13.77 -11.66 2.78
CA SER A 417 -13.70 -10.47 1.95
C SER A 417 -13.22 -10.78 0.53
N GLY A 418 -13.60 -9.92 -0.42
CA GLY A 418 -13.06 -10.01 -1.78
C GLY A 418 -11.56 -9.70 -1.77
N LEU A 419 -11.18 -8.62 -1.10
CA LEU A 419 -9.79 -8.19 -0.97
C LEU A 419 -9.45 -7.90 0.49
N ALA A 420 -8.45 -8.58 1.03
CA ALA A 420 -7.87 -8.27 2.34
C ALA A 420 -6.51 -7.62 2.18
N MET A 421 -6.46 -6.33 2.45
CA MET A 421 -5.24 -5.53 2.50
C MET A 421 -4.62 -5.69 3.89
N THR A 422 -3.62 -6.56 4.02
CA THR A 422 -2.87 -6.76 5.28
C THR A 422 -1.42 -6.25 5.19
N GLY A 423 -1.18 -5.39 4.21
CA GLY A 423 0.14 -4.86 3.93
C GLY A 423 0.26 -4.16 2.60
N GLY A 424 1.30 -3.33 2.51
CA GLY A 424 1.74 -2.69 1.28
C GLY A 424 1.47 -1.19 1.22
N GLN A 425 2.08 -0.55 0.23
CA GLN A 425 1.99 0.89 0.02
C GLN A 425 1.81 1.22 -1.46
N ASP A 426 1.10 2.30 -1.71
CA ASP A 426 0.85 2.88 -3.02
C ASP A 426 0.12 1.92 -3.98
N TRP A 427 -0.87 1.19 -3.49
CA TRP A 427 -1.70 0.34 -4.34
C TRP A 427 -2.54 1.15 -5.32
N SER A 428 -2.70 0.63 -6.54
CA SER A 428 -3.67 1.11 -7.53
C SER A 428 -4.78 0.09 -7.73
N ILE A 429 -5.94 0.34 -7.12
CA ILE A 429 -7.12 -0.53 -7.17
C ILE A 429 -8.18 0.17 -8.01
N SER A 430 -8.37 -0.26 -9.26
CA SER A 430 -9.27 0.45 -10.17
C SER A 430 -10.06 -0.37 -11.17
N GLY A 431 -11.27 0.08 -11.50
CA GLY A 431 -12.10 -0.59 -12.52
C GLY A 431 -12.65 -1.94 -12.08
N ASN A 432 -12.59 -2.29 -10.80
CA ASN A 432 -12.99 -3.61 -10.31
C ASN A 432 -14.47 -3.65 -9.91
N THR A 433 -15.03 -4.85 -9.92
CA THR A 433 -16.36 -5.13 -9.36
C THR A 433 -16.23 -6.07 -8.18
N PHE A 434 -16.77 -5.65 -7.04
CA PHE A 434 -16.88 -6.45 -5.84
C PHE A 434 -18.35 -6.75 -5.53
N THR A 435 -18.69 -8.01 -5.24
CA THR A 435 -20.08 -8.41 -5.03
C THR A 435 -20.21 -9.72 -4.26
N GLY A 436 -21.24 -9.85 -3.43
CA GLY A 436 -21.56 -11.11 -2.75
C GLY A 436 -20.54 -11.57 -1.71
N ASN A 437 -19.59 -10.72 -1.32
CA ASN A 437 -18.58 -11.05 -0.32
C ASN A 437 -19.15 -10.89 1.09
N GLY A 438 -18.90 -11.89 1.94
CA GLY A 438 -19.29 -11.89 3.35
C GLY A 438 -19.74 -13.25 3.86
N GLY A 439 -20.05 -13.31 5.17
CA GLY A 439 -20.47 -14.52 5.88
C GLY A 439 -19.66 -14.78 7.15
N ARG A 440 -18.37 -14.45 7.13
CA ARG A 440 -17.43 -14.44 8.25
C ARG A 440 -16.80 -13.04 8.35
N PRO A 441 -16.58 -12.49 9.56
CA PRO A 441 -15.83 -11.24 9.73
C PRO A 441 -14.46 -11.30 9.04
N PRO A 442 -13.95 -10.18 8.51
CA PRO A 442 -14.55 -8.84 8.54
C PRO A 442 -15.77 -8.68 7.61
N GLY A 443 -15.95 -9.56 6.63
CA GLY A 443 -17.22 -9.71 5.91
C GLY A 443 -17.59 -8.55 5.00
N CYS A 444 -16.69 -8.17 4.10
CA CYS A 444 -16.82 -6.95 3.27
C CYS A 444 -16.23 -7.13 1.86
N ASP A 445 -16.41 -6.15 0.97
CA ASP A 445 -15.74 -6.22 -0.34
C ASP A 445 -14.23 -6.02 -0.22
N THR A 446 -13.79 -5.02 0.54
CA THR A 446 -12.37 -4.75 0.80
C THR A 446 -12.12 -4.30 2.24
N VAL A 447 -11.10 -4.86 2.87
CA VAL A 447 -10.67 -4.51 4.23
C VAL A 447 -9.20 -4.11 4.26
N TRP A 448 -8.88 -3.03 4.97
CA TRP A 448 -7.54 -2.69 5.45
C TRP A 448 -7.48 -2.95 6.94
N GLU A 449 -6.75 -3.98 7.39
CA GLU A 449 -6.75 -4.36 8.81
C GLU A 449 -5.36 -4.70 9.36
N ASP A 450 -4.78 -5.82 8.93
CA ASP A 450 -3.60 -6.38 9.61
C ASP A 450 -2.24 -5.81 9.15
N GLY A 451 -2.23 -4.86 8.20
CA GLY A 451 -1.03 -4.09 7.85
C GLY A 451 -0.84 -2.83 8.71
N TRP A 452 -1.83 -2.52 9.56
CA TRP A 452 -1.84 -1.39 10.49
C TRP A 452 -1.43 -0.04 9.85
N ASP A 453 -0.67 0.78 10.58
CA ASP A 453 -0.22 2.11 10.12
C ASP A 453 0.71 2.06 8.89
N ALA A 454 1.21 0.89 8.48
CA ALA A 454 2.07 0.72 7.31
C ALA A 454 1.30 0.54 5.99
N MET A 455 -0.03 0.44 6.04
CA MET A 455 -0.88 0.51 4.85
C MET A 455 -1.04 1.97 4.43
N VAL A 456 -0.35 2.37 3.37
CA VAL A 456 -0.15 3.80 3.09
C VAL A 456 -0.27 4.12 1.60
N GLY A 457 -0.96 5.21 1.27
CA GLY A 457 -0.90 5.81 -0.07
C GLY A 457 -1.84 5.19 -1.10
N ASP A 458 -2.62 4.18 -0.72
CA ASP A 458 -3.44 3.40 -1.64
C ASP A 458 -4.53 4.23 -2.32
N ILE A 459 -4.76 3.93 -3.60
CA ILE A 459 -5.72 4.59 -4.48
C ILE A 459 -6.79 3.58 -4.88
N VAL A 460 -8.04 3.90 -4.56
CA VAL A 460 -9.23 3.12 -4.89
C VAL A 460 -10.14 3.98 -5.77
N LYS A 461 -10.14 3.73 -7.09
CA LYS A 461 -10.91 4.54 -8.04
C LYS A 461 -11.71 3.76 -9.06
N ASN A 462 -12.84 4.30 -9.51
CA ASN A 462 -13.65 3.69 -10.58
C ASN A 462 -14.06 2.24 -10.31
N ASN A 463 -14.21 1.84 -9.04
CA ASN A 463 -14.68 0.51 -8.66
C ASN A 463 -16.19 0.52 -8.39
N THR A 464 -16.80 -0.65 -8.47
CA THR A 464 -18.19 -0.89 -8.08
C THR A 464 -18.25 -1.84 -6.89
N PHE A 465 -18.88 -1.40 -5.80
CA PHE A 465 -19.09 -2.15 -4.56
C PHE A 465 -20.58 -2.50 -4.42
N ASN A 466 -20.90 -3.79 -4.42
CA ASN A 466 -22.26 -4.30 -4.38
C ASN A 466 -22.54 -5.20 -3.15
N SER A 467 -21.54 -5.48 -2.30
CA SER A 467 -21.80 -6.16 -1.03
C SER A 467 -22.31 -5.17 0.02
N THR A 468 -22.98 -5.69 1.06
CA THR A 468 -23.58 -4.86 2.13
C THR A 468 -22.56 -3.88 2.71
N LEU A 469 -21.36 -4.36 3.04
CA LEU A 469 -20.25 -3.56 3.53
C LEU A 469 -19.18 -3.54 2.44
N GLY A 470 -18.94 -2.37 1.87
CA GLY A 470 -18.01 -2.18 0.77
C GLY A 470 -16.58 -2.13 1.27
N ILE A 471 -16.22 -1.05 1.96
CA ILE A 471 -14.86 -0.82 2.44
C ILE A 471 -14.83 -0.75 3.96
N VAL A 472 -13.84 -1.41 4.57
CA VAL A 472 -13.44 -1.22 5.96
C VAL A 472 -11.98 -0.78 6.02
N THR A 473 -11.66 0.20 6.87
CA THR A 473 -10.27 0.48 7.25
C THR A 473 -10.14 0.52 8.77
N THR A 474 -9.30 -0.34 9.35
CA THR A 474 -9.07 -0.35 10.81
C THR A 474 -7.91 0.55 11.22
N ALA A 475 -6.99 0.81 10.30
CA ALA A 475 -5.81 1.64 10.44
C ALA A 475 -5.27 1.98 9.04
N GLY A 476 -4.10 2.61 8.98
CA GLY A 476 -3.46 3.04 7.74
C GLY A 476 -3.53 4.54 7.55
N ALA A 477 -2.81 5.04 6.56
CA ALA A 477 -2.68 6.47 6.31
C ALA A 477 -2.78 6.81 4.83
N ASN A 478 -3.21 8.04 4.50
CA ASN A 478 -3.05 8.56 3.15
C ASN A 478 -3.76 7.68 2.09
N HIS A 479 -4.93 7.12 2.43
CA HIS A 479 -5.79 6.41 1.47
C HIS A 479 -6.62 7.39 0.65
N SER A 480 -6.81 7.10 -0.64
CA SER A 480 -7.55 7.92 -1.59
C SER A 480 -8.66 7.09 -2.22
N ILE A 481 -9.92 7.36 -1.87
CA ILE A 481 -11.08 6.59 -2.36
C ILE A 481 -11.99 7.54 -3.14
N PHE A 482 -12.00 7.46 -4.47
CA PHE A 482 -12.72 8.43 -5.29
C PHE A 482 -13.29 7.88 -6.58
N ASP A 483 -14.32 8.55 -7.11
CA ASP A 483 -14.98 8.17 -8.36
C ASP A 483 -15.49 6.70 -8.35
N ASN A 484 -15.83 6.15 -7.18
CA ASN A 484 -16.40 4.80 -7.04
C ASN A 484 -17.94 4.83 -6.94
N THR A 485 -18.56 3.68 -7.25
CA THR A 485 -19.99 3.45 -7.06
C THR A 485 -20.25 2.42 -5.97
N PHE A 486 -21.04 2.80 -4.97
CA PHE A 486 -21.52 1.93 -3.89
C PHE A 486 -23.02 1.69 -4.07
N ASN A 487 -23.44 0.47 -4.42
CA ASN A 487 -24.85 0.13 -4.62
C ASN A 487 -25.40 -0.60 -3.39
N LYS A 488 -26.26 0.07 -2.61
CA LYS A 488 -26.72 -0.43 -1.30
C LYS A 488 -25.57 -0.94 -0.43
N SER A 489 -24.47 -0.20 -0.49
CA SER A 489 -23.20 -0.51 0.15
C SER A 489 -22.70 0.73 0.90
N TYR A 490 -21.86 0.54 1.91
CA TYR A 490 -21.30 1.62 2.72
C TYR A 490 -19.83 1.40 3.05
N ILE A 491 -19.20 2.44 3.59
CA ILE A 491 -17.83 2.43 4.08
C ILE A 491 -17.84 2.56 5.60
N TYR A 492 -16.94 1.85 6.26
CA TYR A 492 -16.66 1.97 7.69
C TYR A 492 -15.16 2.26 7.91
N ILE A 493 -14.84 3.51 8.23
CA ILE A 493 -13.46 3.94 8.55
C ILE A 493 -13.34 4.01 10.08
N TRP A 494 -12.49 3.19 10.68
CA TRP A 494 -12.18 3.27 12.10
C TRP A 494 -11.29 4.47 12.42
N GLU A 495 -11.41 4.97 13.65
CA GLU A 495 -10.78 6.21 14.10
C GLU A 495 -9.25 6.18 14.07
N ARG A 496 -8.59 5.03 14.07
CA ARG A 496 -7.13 4.95 13.93
C ARG A 496 -6.64 5.27 12.51
N THR A 497 -7.48 5.17 11.50
CA THR A 497 -7.15 5.55 10.12
C THR A 497 -6.89 7.06 10.04
N GLN A 498 -5.92 7.52 9.26
CA GLN A 498 -5.53 8.94 9.24
C GLN A 498 -5.25 9.47 7.82
N ASN A 499 -5.35 10.79 7.65
CA ASN A 499 -4.98 11.51 6.42
C ASN A 499 -5.63 10.97 5.14
N TRP A 500 -6.82 10.38 5.24
CA TRP A 500 -7.52 9.82 4.09
C TRP A 500 -8.30 10.92 3.35
N ARG A 501 -8.56 10.70 2.06
CA ARG A 501 -9.56 11.46 1.30
C ARG A 501 -10.53 10.54 0.57
N ILE A 502 -11.82 10.83 0.74
CA ILE A 502 -12.93 10.14 0.12
C ILE A 502 -13.75 11.18 -0.65
N PHE A 503 -13.69 11.16 -1.97
CA PHE A 503 -14.32 12.21 -2.76
C PHE A 503 -14.95 11.75 -4.08
N ARG A 504 -15.97 12.48 -4.55
CA ARG A 504 -16.69 12.19 -5.81
C ARG A 504 -17.21 10.75 -5.96
N ASN A 505 -17.49 10.07 -4.85
CA ASN A 505 -18.12 8.76 -4.90
C ASN A 505 -19.64 8.89 -5.00
N LEU A 506 -20.27 7.92 -5.66
CA LEU A 506 -21.72 7.75 -5.70
C LEU A 506 -22.14 6.65 -4.71
N PHE A 507 -22.91 7.02 -3.69
CA PHE A 507 -23.57 6.07 -2.80
C PHE A 507 -25.06 5.99 -3.14
N ASN A 508 -25.46 4.87 -3.74
CA ASN A 508 -26.79 4.62 -4.27
C ASN A 508 -27.61 3.77 -3.30
N GLY A 509 -28.07 4.41 -2.22
CA GLY A 509 -28.87 3.80 -1.16
C GLY A 509 -28.05 3.34 0.04
N LYS A 510 -28.75 3.10 1.16
CA LYS A 510 -28.15 2.61 2.40
C LYS A 510 -27.59 1.20 2.27
N GLY A 511 -26.59 0.91 3.09
CA GLY A 511 -25.98 -0.40 3.20
C GLY A 511 -26.97 -1.49 3.59
N GLY A 512 -26.89 -2.64 2.91
CA GLY A 512 -27.62 -3.87 3.23
C GLY A 512 -28.98 -3.99 2.53
N THR A 513 -29.49 -5.22 2.50
CA THR A 513 -30.71 -5.60 1.75
C THR A 513 -31.94 -4.76 2.12
N VAL A 514 -32.02 -4.33 3.38
CA VAL A 514 -33.10 -3.51 3.96
C VAL A 514 -32.67 -2.06 4.24
N GLY A 515 -31.49 -1.64 3.77
CA GLY A 515 -31.00 -0.27 3.91
C GLY A 515 -30.82 0.18 5.37
N GLN A 516 -30.09 -0.60 6.15
CA GLN A 516 -29.91 -0.37 7.60
C GLN A 516 -28.68 0.46 7.93
N PHE A 517 -27.62 0.36 7.12
CA PHE A 517 -26.31 0.86 7.49
C PHE A 517 -25.98 2.18 6.81
N ASN A 518 -25.38 3.06 7.60
CA ASN A 518 -24.87 4.37 7.20
C ASN A 518 -23.33 4.34 7.19
N ILE A 519 -22.73 5.35 6.58
CA ILE A 519 -21.27 5.51 6.53
C ILE A 519 -20.75 5.91 7.92
N HIS A 520 -19.62 5.35 8.32
CA HIS A 520 -18.87 5.81 9.49
C HIS A 520 -17.49 6.31 9.07
N LEU A 521 -17.13 7.51 9.52
CA LEU A 521 -15.92 8.24 9.12
C LEU A 521 -15.09 8.61 10.36
N GLY A 522 -14.31 7.66 10.85
CA GLY A 522 -13.32 7.88 11.91
C GLY A 522 -12.04 8.51 11.40
N THR A 523 -11.32 9.24 12.25
CA THR A 523 -9.97 9.70 11.92
C THR A 523 -9.02 9.95 13.11
N GLN A 524 -7.71 9.82 12.84
CA GLN A 524 -6.59 10.22 13.71
C GLN A 524 -5.72 11.32 13.06
N GLY A 525 -6.20 11.99 12.01
CA GLY A 525 -5.52 13.13 11.37
C GLY A 525 -6.47 13.88 10.44
N ASP A 526 -6.10 15.08 10.00
CA ASP A 526 -6.98 15.85 9.10
C ASP A 526 -7.28 15.04 7.81
N SER A 527 -8.55 14.82 7.53
CA SER A 527 -9.04 13.94 6.46
C SER A 527 -10.19 14.58 5.70
N TYR A 528 -10.45 14.16 4.46
CA TYR A 528 -11.44 14.81 3.58
C TYR A 528 -12.58 13.87 3.20
N PHE A 529 -13.82 14.33 3.39
CA PHE A 529 -15.00 13.72 2.80
C PHE A 529 -15.71 14.76 1.93
N ALA A 530 -15.50 14.70 0.62
CA ALA A 530 -15.79 15.82 -0.27
C ALA A 530 -16.53 15.44 -1.55
N GLU A 531 -17.42 16.29 -2.06
CA GLU A 531 -18.02 16.15 -3.41
C GLU A 531 -18.76 14.81 -3.65
N ASN A 532 -19.11 14.06 -2.59
CA ASN A 532 -19.78 12.78 -2.73
C ASN A 532 -21.28 12.97 -2.97
N THR A 533 -21.88 12.08 -3.77
CA THR A 533 -23.34 12.02 -3.95
C THR A 533 -23.92 10.90 -3.08
N LEU A 534 -24.80 11.27 -2.15
CA LEU A 534 -25.36 10.39 -1.13
C LEU A 534 -26.87 10.28 -1.29
N LYS A 535 -27.33 9.21 -1.95
CA LYS A 535 -28.77 8.92 -2.10
C LYS A 535 -29.26 8.11 -0.92
N GLU A 536 -30.15 8.67 -0.11
CA GLU A 536 -30.80 8.03 1.07
C GLU A 536 -29.86 7.59 2.22
N ILE A 537 -28.55 7.55 2.00
CA ILE A 537 -27.54 7.21 3.01
C ILE A 537 -27.08 8.46 3.76
N ARG A 538 -26.68 8.28 5.03
CA ARG A 538 -26.10 9.32 5.88
C ARG A 538 -24.73 8.89 6.39
N TYR A 539 -24.03 9.79 7.05
CA TYR A 539 -22.71 9.54 7.62
C TYR A 539 -22.61 10.09 9.05
N THR A 540 -21.69 9.52 9.83
CA THR A 540 -21.22 10.06 11.11
C THR A 540 -19.71 10.21 11.08
N THR A 541 -19.18 11.16 11.85
CA THR A 541 -17.74 11.38 11.99
C THR A 541 -17.29 11.05 13.41
N GLY A 542 -16.03 10.64 13.56
CA GLY A 542 -15.41 10.29 14.84
C GLY A 542 -13.92 10.66 14.88
N LYS A 543 -13.38 10.88 16.08
CA LYS A 543 -11.96 11.17 16.31
C LYS A 543 -11.38 10.15 17.28
N ASN A 544 -10.17 9.67 17.02
CA ASN A 544 -9.50 8.74 17.94
C ASN A 544 -9.21 9.40 19.31
N HIS A 545 -8.95 10.70 19.30
CA HIS A 545 -8.75 11.52 20.50
C HIS A 545 -9.79 12.65 20.53
N PRO A 546 -10.81 12.59 21.41
CA PRO A 546 -11.92 13.54 21.42
C PRO A 546 -11.51 15.01 21.60
N ASN A 547 -10.36 15.27 22.24
CA ASN A 547 -9.84 16.62 22.49
C ASN A 547 -8.91 17.13 21.37
N ALA A 548 -8.61 16.32 20.36
CA ALA A 548 -7.72 16.72 19.27
C ALA A 548 -8.43 17.68 18.29
N ALA A 549 -7.64 18.53 17.63
CA ALA A 549 -8.11 19.55 16.70
C ALA A 549 -8.22 19.06 15.26
N TYR A 550 -7.56 17.95 14.88
CA TYR A 550 -7.77 17.32 13.57
C TYR A 550 -9.24 16.92 13.39
N ASP A 551 -9.74 16.89 12.14
CA ASP A 551 -11.13 16.54 11.87
C ASP A 551 -11.34 15.87 10.51
N VAL A 552 -12.57 15.39 10.29
CA VAL A 552 -13.09 15.06 8.96
C VAL A 552 -13.68 16.33 8.33
N HIS A 553 -12.99 16.87 7.33
CA HIS A 553 -13.39 18.06 6.58
C HIS A 553 -14.47 17.69 5.57
N LEU A 554 -15.68 18.21 5.79
CA LEU A 554 -16.85 17.97 4.95
C LEU A 554 -16.98 19.09 3.91
N ILE A 555 -16.89 18.77 2.62
CA ILE A 555 -16.87 19.76 1.53
C ILE A 555 -17.87 19.34 0.45
N GLU A 556 -18.85 20.18 0.13
CA GLU A 556 -19.72 20.02 -1.06
C GLU A 556 -20.38 18.64 -1.27
N ASN A 557 -20.67 17.89 -0.20
CA ASN A 557 -21.39 16.61 -0.33
C ASN A 557 -22.87 16.84 -0.65
N ASN A 558 -23.37 16.16 -1.67
CA ASN A 558 -24.75 16.24 -2.12
C ASN A 558 -25.61 15.14 -1.49
N LEU A 559 -26.45 15.52 -0.54
CA LEU A 559 -27.40 14.63 0.13
C LEU A 559 -28.75 14.66 -0.61
N ILE A 560 -29.10 13.56 -1.25
CA ILE A 560 -30.34 13.37 -2.04
C ILE A 560 -31.31 12.45 -1.30
#